data_AF-A0A8S3XE39-F1
#
_entry.id   AF-A0A8S3XE39-F1
#
_cell.length_a   1.000
_cell.length_b   1.000
_cell.length_c   1.000
_cell.angle_alpha   90.00
_cell.angle_beta   90.00
_cell.angle_gamma   90.00
#
_symmetry.space_group_name_H-M   'P 1'
#
loop_
_entity.id
_entity.type
_entity.pdbx_description
1 polymer ?
#
loop_
_entity_poly.entity_id
_entity_poly.type
_entity_poly.pdbx_seq_one_letter_code
_entity_poly.pdbx_strand_id
1 'polypeptide(L)'
;MHYGLSLQQLLVLANEFAEYSGCKYPESRKKNKCAGKGWSRGFRMRNQELTPRKTENTSAARSFAFNRTTVNNFFDNYERVMLRYNFAPDRIINLDETGVTTVLSTPKVLAEKTQRQVEQMMSAERGELVIFCGIVTATGVALPPVYVFPRVHFKDHFLNGTPVGSLGLSNISGWMTAELHVDVLKHIQRHTSCTKDNPILIICDNHESHISIQAVIFCRDYGIVYLSLPPHTSHKLQPLNVSVFGPFKSRLKTVFNDWHIRNFGLEKLYPSII
;
A
#
# COMPACT_ATOMS: atom_id res chain seq x y z
N MET A 1 -20.34 -5.21 1.89
CA MET A 1 -21.31 -4.62 2.85
C MET A 1 -20.94 -3.16 3.08
N HIS A 2 -21.66 -2.22 2.49
CA HIS A 2 -21.52 -0.78 2.75
C HIS A 2 -22.70 -0.34 3.62
N TYR A 3 -22.61 -0.55 4.93
CA TYR A 3 -23.69 -0.20 5.85
C TYR A 3 -23.16 0.68 6.98
N GLY A 4 -23.91 1.73 7.32
CA GLY A 4 -23.66 2.60 8.45
C GLY A 4 -24.28 3.98 8.28
N LEU A 5 -24.90 4.50 9.34
CA LEU A 5 -25.30 5.90 9.41
C LEU A 5 -24.12 6.73 9.91
N SER A 6 -23.86 7.86 9.26
CA SER A 6 -22.99 8.88 9.84
C SER A 6 -23.59 9.40 11.15
N LEU A 7 -22.75 9.98 12.02
CA LEU A 7 -23.23 10.57 13.27
C LEU A 7 -24.31 11.64 13.00
N GLN A 8 -24.21 12.38 11.90
CA GLN A 8 -25.21 13.38 11.54
C GLN A 8 -26.54 12.73 11.15
N GLN A 9 -26.52 11.69 10.31
CA GLN A 9 -27.73 10.96 9.91
C GLN A 9 -28.41 10.28 11.10
N LEU A 10 -27.64 9.73 12.04
CA LEU A 10 -28.17 9.19 13.30
C LEU A 10 -28.92 10.27 14.11
N LEU A 11 -28.41 11.50 14.15
CA LEU A 11 -29.05 12.58 14.91
C LEU A 11 -30.32 13.09 14.26
N VAL A 12 -30.39 13.09 12.92
CA VAL A 12 -31.62 13.40 12.18
C VAL A 12 -32.65 12.31 12.43
N LEU A 13 -32.28 11.04 12.25
CA LEU A 13 -33.16 9.89 12.48
C LEU A 13 -33.68 9.85 13.93
N ALA A 14 -32.83 10.17 14.91
CA ALA A 14 -33.24 10.26 16.30
C ALA A 14 -34.25 11.38 16.58
N ASN A 15 -34.23 12.45 15.78
CA ASN A 15 -35.23 13.52 15.88
C ASN A 15 -36.55 13.12 15.24
N GLU A 16 -36.50 12.55 14.03
CA GLU A 16 -37.68 12.01 13.33
C GLU A 16 -38.38 10.93 14.17
N PHE A 17 -37.62 10.03 14.79
CA PHE A 17 -38.17 9.02 15.68
C PHE A 17 -38.82 9.61 16.93
N ALA A 18 -38.27 10.69 17.48
CA ALA A 18 -38.85 11.37 18.64
C ALA A 18 -40.16 12.10 18.29
N GLU A 19 -40.23 12.69 17.09
CA GLU A 19 -41.44 13.29 16.51
C GLU A 19 -42.52 12.23 16.31
N TYR A 20 -42.19 11.11 15.66
CA TYR A 20 -43.10 10.00 15.44
C TYR A 20 -43.61 9.40 16.76
N SER A 21 -42.73 9.24 17.75
CA SER A 21 -43.07 8.63 19.04
C SER A 21 -43.74 9.59 20.03
N GLY A 22 -44.02 10.84 19.64
CA GLY A 22 -44.65 11.85 20.49
C GLY A 22 -43.83 12.21 21.74
N CYS A 23 -42.51 11.99 21.71
CA CYS A 23 -41.63 12.19 22.86
C CYS A 23 -41.39 13.70 23.09
N LYS A 24 -41.26 14.12 24.36
CA LYS A 24 -40.85 15.50 24.66
C LYS A 24 -39.37 15.69 24.34
N TYR A 25 -39.04 16.71 23.57
CA TYR A 25 -37.67 17.09 23.26
C TYR A 25 -37.55 18.63 23.17
N PRO A 26 -36.32 19.18 23.28
CA PRO A 26 -36.13 20.63 23.30
C PRO A 26 -36.58 21.31 22.00
N GLU A 27 -37.16 22.51 22.09
CA GLU A 27 -37.61 23.33 20.95
C GLU A 27 -36.49 23.59 19.92
N SER A 28 -35.24 23.66 20.38
CA SER A 28 -34.07 23.80 19.50
C SER A 28 -33.94 22.66 18.47
N ARG A 29 -34.50 21.48 18.73
CA ARG A 29 -34.52 20.38 17.75
C ARG A 29 -35.60 20.51 16.70
N LYS A 30 -36.71 21.20 16.98
CA LYS A 30 -37.72 21.52 15.95
C LYS A 30 -37.15 22.46 14.90
N LYS A 31 -36.33 23.43 15.33
CA LYS A 31 -35.64 24.37 14.43
C LYS A 31 -34.50 23.70 13.64
N ASN A 32 -33.70 22.88 14.32
CA ASN A 32 -32.48 22.30 13.73
C ASN A 32 -32.70 20.93 13.06
N LYS A 33 -33.89 20.34 13.20
CA LYS A 33 -34.28 19.00 12.72
C LYS A 33 -33.26 17.90 13.04
N CYS A 34 -32.56 18.02 14.16
CA CYS A 34 -31.55 17.05 14.58
C CYS A 34 -31.38 17.01 16.10
N ALA A 35 -31.02 15.84 16.61
CA ALA A 35 -30.65 15.66 18.00
C ALA A 35 -29.27 16.28 18.32
N GLY A 36 -29.12 16.78 19.56
CA GLY A 36 -27.90 17.47 19.98
C GLY A 36 -26.72 16.54 20.33
N LYS A 37 -25.51 17.12 20.42
CA LYS A 37 -24.28 16.40 20.82
C LYS A 37 -24.38 15.69 22.17
N GLY A 38 -25.14 16.23 23.12
CA GLY A 38 -25.40 15.59 24.42
C GLY A 38 -26.16 14.27 24.29
N TRP A 39 -27.16 14.23 23.39
CA TRP A 39 -27.91 13.01 23.10
C TRP A 39 -27.05 11.97 22.42
N SER A 40 -26.20 12.38 21.46
CA SER A 40 -25.27 11.48 20.77
C SER A 40 -24.28 10.82 21.73
N ARG A 41 -23.77 11.58 22.71
CA ARG A 41 -22.93 11.04 23.80
C ARG A 41 -23.70 10.03 24.65
N GLY A 42 -24.92 10.37 25.08
CA GLY A 42 -25.77 9.47 25.86
C GLY A 42 -26.15 8.19 25.12
N PHE A 43 -26.47 8.28 23.83
CA PHE A 43 -26.77 7.12 22.98
C PHE A 43 -25.58 6.16 22.89
N ARG A 44 -24.36 6.68 22.68
CA ARG A 44 -23.15 5.85 22.65
C ARG A 44 -22.80 5.23 24.00
N MET A 45 -23.08 5.92 25.11
CA MET A 45 -22.87 5.34 26.46
C MET A 45 -23.82 4.18 26.76
N ARG A 46 -25.05 4.22 26.21
CA ARG A 46 -26.04 3.14 26.36
C ARG A 46 -25.82 1.97 25.40
N ASN A 47 -25.19 2.22 24.25
CA ASN A 47 -24.97 1.21 23.20
C ASN A 47 -23.47 0.98 23.02
N GLN A 48 -22.85 0.27 23.97
CA GLN A 48 -21.38 0.08 23.99
C GLN A 48 -20.86 -0.77 22.81
N GLU A 49 -21.72 -1.54 22.15
CA GLU A 49 -21.38 -2.29 20.94
C GLU A 49 -21.19 -1.40 19.70
N LEU A 50 -21.67 -0.15 19.73
CA LEU A 50 -21.61 0.79 18.62
C LEU A 50 -20.51 1.82 18.82
N THR A 51 -19.42 1.71 18.04
CA THR A 51 -18.32 2.68 18.08
C THR A 51 -18.19 3.43 16.75
N PRO A 52 -17.96 4.77 16.75
CA PRO A 52 -17.63 5.49 15.55
C PRO A 52 -16.34 4.93 14.94
N ARG A 53 -16.42 4.48 13.69
CA ARG A 53 -15.27 4.07 12.89
C ARG A 53 -15.14 5.00 11.69
N LYS A 54 -13.90 5.38 11.38
CA LYS A 54 -13.63 6.02 10.09
C LYS A 54 -13.76 4.92 9.04
N THR A 55 -14.62 5.14 8.04
CA THR A 55 -14.72 4.24 6.90
C THR A 55 -13.44 4.34 6.07
N GLU A 56 -12.94 3.21 5.59
CA GLU A 56 -11.87 3.21 4.60
C GLU A 56 -12.44 3.67 3.26
N ASN A 57 -11.70 4.54 2.56
CA ASN A 57 -12.06 4.94 1.20
C ASN A 57 -11.80 3.76 0.25
N THR A 58 -12.77 2.87 0.12
CA THR A 58 -12.76 1.80 -0.87
C THR A 58 -13.48 2.29 -2.11
N SER A 59 -12.80 2.34 -3.27
CA SER A 59 -13.47 2.69 -4.53
C SER A 59 -14.57 1.67 -4.84
N ALA A 60 -15.65 2.10 -5.51
CA ALA A 60 -16.73 1.20 -5.92
C ALA A 60 -16.19 -0.01 -6.70
N ALA A 61 -15.23 0.21 -7.60
CA ALA A 61 -14.54 -0.85 -8.34
C ALA A 61 -13.88 -1.90 -7.42
N ARG A 62 -13.21 -1.49 -6.33
CA ARG A 62 -12.59 -2.41 -5.35
C ARG A 62 -13.64 -3.21 -4.57
N SER A 63 -14.78 -2.59 -4.26
CA SER A 63 -15.86 -3.27 -3.53
C SER A 63 -16.62 -4.28 -4.38
N PHE A 64 -16.91 -3.94 -5.65
CA PHE A 64 -17.58 -4.86 -6.58
C PHE A 64 -16.65 -6.00 -7.04
N ALA A 65 -15.36 -5.72 -7.25
CA ALA A 65 -14.39 -6.72 -7.67
C ALA A 65 -14.08 -7.75 -6.57
N PHE A 66 -14.08 -7.32 -5.30
CA PHE A 66 -13.86 -8.22 -4.17
C PHE A 66 -15.16 -8.95 -3.78
N ASN A 67 -15.49 -9.98 -4.54
CA ASN A 67 -16.61 -10.88 -4.28
C ASN A 67 -16.13 -12.34 -4.21
N ARG A 68 -16.96 -13.20 -3.60
CA ARG A 68 -16.63 -14.61 -3.35
C ARG A 68 -16.23 -15.35 -4.62
N THR A 69 -16.94 -15.13 -5.72
CA THR A 69 -16.65 -15.80 -7.01
C THR A 69 -15.28 -15.43 -7.54
N THR A 70 -14.95 -14.14 -7.56
CA THR A 70 -13.63 -13.66 -8.01
C THR A 70 -12.49 -14.24 -7.17
N VAL A 71 -12.66 -14.24 -5.85
CA VAL A 71 -11.66 -14.76 -4.91
C VAL A 71 -11.51 -16.28 -5.08
N ASN A 72 -12.62 -17.01 -5.17
CA ASN A 72 -12.60 -18.46 -5.38
C ASN A 72 -11.90 -18.81 -6.70
N ASN A 73 -12.22 -18.12 -7.80
CA ASN A 73 -11.57 -18.36 -9.09
C ASN A 73 -10.05 -18.19 -9.03
N PHE A 74 -9.55 -17.22 -8.25
CA PHE A 74 -8.12 -17.07 -8.02
C PHE A 74 -7.54 -18.26 -7.27
N PHE A 75 -8.17 -18.69 -6.17
CA PHE A 75 -7.68 -19.84 -5.40
C PHE A 75 -7.81 -21.16 -6.15
N ASP A 76 -8.84 -21.35 -6.97
CA ASP A 76 -8.96 -22.50 -7.86
C ASP A 76 -7.81 -22.54 -8.88
N ASN A 77 -7.44 -21.39 -9.44
CA ASN A 77 -6.29 -21.29 -10.34
C ASN A 77 -4.97 -21.52 -9.60
N TYR A 78 -4.81 -20.95 -8.41
CA TYR A 78 -3.65 -21.16 -7.56
C TYR A 78 -3.50 -22.65 -7.23
N GLU A 79 -4.57 -23.33 -6.81
CA GLU A 79 -4.58 -24.76 -6.52
C GLU A 79 -4.16 -25.58 -7.74
N ARG A 80 -4.71 -25.30 -8.93
CA ARG A 80 -4.30 -25.98 -10.17
C ARG A 80 -2.82 -25.80 -10.48
N VAL A 81 -2.29 -24.59 -10.30
CA VAL A 81 -0.86 -24.32 -10.51
C VAL A 81 -0.01 -25.07 -9.50
N MET A 82 -0.40 -25.07 -8.22
CA MET A 82 0.28 -25.80 -7.16
C MET A 82 0.26 -27.31 -7.40
N LEU A 83 -0.86 -27.88 -7.81
CA LEU A 83 -0.97 -29.30 -8.15
C LEU A 83 -0.12 -29.69 -9.37
N ARG A 84 0.00 -28.79 -10.35
CA ARG A 84 0.76 -29.05 -11.58
C ARG A 84 2.27 -29.04 -11.37
N TYR A 85 2.78 -28.07 -10.60
CA TYR A 85 4.22 -27.82 -10.49
C TYR A 85 4.80 -28.18 -9.12
N ASN A 86 3.96 -28.32 -8.09
CA ASN A 86 4.34 -28.66 -6.72
C ASN A 86 5.47 -27.76 -6.17
N PHE A 87 5.30 -26.45 -6.28
CA PHE A 87 6.30 -25.48 -5.83
C PHE A 87 6.58 -25.59 -4.33
N ALA A 88 7.85 -25.65 -3.96
CA ALA A 88 8.27 -25.43 -2.58
C ALA A 88 8.06 -23.95 -2.17
N PRO A 89 7.85 -23.64 -0.88
CA PRO A 89 7.58 -22.26 -0.43
C PRO A 89 8.65 -21.23 -0.82
N ASP A 90 9.91 -21.62 -0.91
CA ASP A 90 11.03 -20.75 -1.36
C ASP A 90 10.99 -20.46 -2.87
N ARG A 91 10.20 -21.24 -3.64
CA ARG A 91 9.98 -21.05 -5.08
C ARG A 91 8.71 -20.29 -5.40
N ILE A 92 7.95 -19.86 -4.38
CA ILE A 92 6.77 -18.99 -4.53
C ILE A 92 7.19 -17.58 -4.14
N ILE A 93 7.01 -16.63 -5.04
CA ILE A 93 7.47 -15.25 -4.91
C ILE A 93 6.28 -14.33 -5.02
N ASN A 94 6.18 -13.38 -4.10
CA ASN A 94 5.27 -12.25 -4.21
C ASN A 94 6.03 -10.99 -4.63
N LEU A 95 5.45 -10.28 -5.59
CA LEU A 95 6.01 -9.09 -6.21
C LEU A 95 4.96 -7.96 -6.15
N ASP A 96 5.36 -6.77 -5.71
CA ASP A 96 4.50 -5.60 -5.68
C ASP A 96 5.31 -4.30 -5.61
N GLU A 97 4.75 -3.22 -6.15
CA GLU A 97 5.33 -1.89 -6.12
C GLU A 97 4.70 -1.01 -5.04
N THR A 98 5.51 -0.15 -4.44
CA THR A 98 5.04 0.95 -3.63
C THR A 98 5.85 2.22 -3.86
N GLY A 99 5.14 3.34 -3.93
CA GLY A 99 5.76 4.65 -3.88
C GLY A 99 6.39 4.96 -2.51
N VAL A 100 7.62 5.46 -2.55
CA VAL A 100 8.36 6.03 -1.44
C VAL A 100 8.72 7.46 -1.81
N THR A 101 8.28 8.41 -1.00
CA THR A 101 8.59 9.83 -1.23
C THR A 101 9.87 10.19 -0.49
N THR A 102 10.76 10.92 -1.17
CA THR A 102 12.00 11.43 -0.56
C THR A 102 11.80 12.53 0.48
N VAL A 103 10.58 13.03 0.61
CA VAL A 103 10.16 13.94 1.68
C VAL A 103 8.98 13.27 2.38
N LEU A 104 9.24 12.70 3.55
CA LEU A 104 8.22 12.02 4.35
C LEU A 104 7.59 12.98 5.35
N SER A 105 6.28 12.86 5.56
CA SER A 105 5.60 13.67 6.59
C SER A 105 6.26 13.50 7.97
N THR A 106 6.33 14.59 8.74
CA THR A 106 6.93 14.59 10.08
C THR A 106 6.14 13.70 11.05
N PRO A 107 6.78 13.09 12.06
CA PRO A 107 6.08 12.35 13.09
C PRO A 107 5.39 13.34 14.04
N LYS A 108 4.40 12.86 14.79
CA LYS A 108 3.84 13.68 15.88
C LYS A 108 4.89 13.78 16.98
N VAL A 109 5.22 14.99 17.38
CA VAL A 109 6.13 15.27 18.50
C VAL A 109 5.36 15.75 19.72
N LEU A 110 5.93 15.52 20.90
CA LEU A 110 5.42 16.14 22.13
C LEU A 110 5.88 17.61 22.15
N ALA A 111 4.94 18.51 22.38
CA ALA A 111 5.20 19.95 22.51
C ALA A 111 4.38 20.51 23.66
N GLU A 112 4.73 21.71 24.13
CA GLU A 112 3.99 22.39 25.19
C GLU A 112 2.53 22.61 24.79
N LYS A 113 1.60 22.48 25.76
CA LYS A 113 0.15 22.65 25.50
C LYS A 113 -0.22 24.00 24.89
N THR A 114 0.58 25.03 25.15
CA THR A 114 0.44 26.41 24.65
C THR A 114 0.97 26.58 23.23
N GLN A 115 1.87 25.69 22.78
CA GLN A 115 2.51 25.77 21.48
C GLN A 115 1.64 25.10 20.42
N ARG A 116 0.95 25.93 19.63
CA ARG A 116 0.04 25.47 18.56
C ARG A 116 0.74 25.17 17.23
N GLN A 117 1.92 25.76 17.00
CA GLN A 117 2.74 25.53 15.83
C GLN A 117 4.07 24.92 16.27
N VAL A 118 4.32 23.70 15.80
CA VAL A 118 5.56 22.96 16.03
C VAL A 118 6.09 22.63 14.65
N GLU A 119 7.16 23.32 14.27
CA GLU A 119 7.77 23.17 12.95
C GLU A 119 8.98 22.25 13.06
N GLN A 120 9.15 21.40 12.04
CA GLN A 120 10.33 20.58 11.88
C GLN A 120 10.87 20.86 10.48
N MET A 121 12.17 21.12 10.39
CA MET A 121 12.84 21.41 9.12
C MET A 121 12.87 20.14 8.25
N MET A 122 12.61 20.32 6.96
CA MET A 122 12.57 19.28 5.94
C MET A 122 13.56 19.63 4.82
N SER A 123 14.08 18.62 4.14
CA SER A 123 15.08 18.81 3.07
C SER A 123 14.55 19.52 1.81
N ALA A 124 13.26 19.36 1.52
CA ALA A 124 12.57 20.06 0.45
C ALA A 124 11.07 20.18 0.73
N GLU A 125 10.40 21.13 0.08
CA GLU A 125 8.94 21.30 0.17
C GLU A 125 8.16 20.17 -0.53
N ARG A 126 8.74 19.55 -1.56
CA ARG A 126 8.21 18.38 -2.27
C ARG A 126 9.34 17.40 -2.56
N GLY A 127 9.12 16.13 -2.22
CA GLY A 127 10.03 15.05 -2.58
C GLY A 127 9.70 14.45 -3.95
N GLU A 128 10.70 13.84 -4.57
CA GLU A 128 10.53 12.93 -5.70
C GLU A 128 9.92 11.61 -5.20
N LEU A 129 9.06 11.01 -6.01
CA LEU A 129 8.49 9.69 -5.75
C LEU A 129 9.38 8.64 -6.42
N VAL A 130 10.03 7.80 -5.62
CA VAL A 130 10.76 6.63 -6.09
C VAL A 130 9.85 5.42 -5.92
N ILE A 131 9.75 4.60 -6.95
CA ILE A 131 9.03 3.32 -6.84
C ILE A 131 9.98 2.29 -6.24
N PHE A 132 9.56 1.70 -5.13
CA PHE A 132 10.19 0.54 -4.51
C PHE A 132 9.40 -0.71 -4.90
N CYS A 133 10.05 -1.64 -5.59
CA CYS A 133 9.48 -2.94 -5.92
C CYS A 133 10.01 -3.97 -4.92
N GLY A 134 9.11 -4.48 -4.07
CA GLY A 134 9.40 -5.49 -3.07
C GLY A 134 9.27 -6.89 -3.66
N ILE A 135 10.22 -7.76 -3.33
CA ILE A 135 10.27 -9.13 -3.84
C ILE A 135 10.51 -10.07 -2.66
N VAL A 136 9.53 -10.90 -2.32
CA VAL A 136 9.58 -11.73 -1.10
C VAL A 136 9.09 -13.13 -1.41
N THR A 137 9.82 -14.15 -0.94
CA THR A 137 9.41 -15.55 -1.06
C THR A 137 8.31 -15.90 -0.06
N ALA A 138 7.58 -16.99 -0.25
CA ALA A 138 6.60 -17.45 0.73
C ALA A 138 7.24 -17.94 2.05
N THR A 139 8.56 -18.17 2.07
CA THR A 139 9.33 -18.39 3.32
C THR A 139 9.60 -17.09 4.09
N GLY A 140 9.24 -15.92 3.53
CA GLY A 140 9.47 -14.60 4.14
C GLY A 140 10.86 -14.03 3.87
N VAL A 141 11.66 -14.65 2.99
CA VAL A 141 12.97 -14.14 2.59
C VAL A 141 12.80 -13.08 1.52
N ALA A 142 13.31 -11.88 1.77
CA ALA A 142 13.33 -10.81 0.79
C ALA A 142 14.51 -10.99 -0.18
N LEU A 143 14.22 -10.97 -1.48
CA LEU A 143 15.24 -10.83 -2.51
C LEU A 143 15.65 -9.35 -2.62
N PRO A 144 16.84 -9.05 -3.19
CA PRO A 144 17.25 -7.66 -3.37
C PRO A 144 16.19 -6.86 -4.16
N PRO A 145 15.72 -5.72 -3.63
CA PRO A 145 14.61 -4.98 -4.22
C PRO A 145 15.02 -4.26 -5.51
N VAL A 146 14.01 -3.70 -6.19
CA VAL A 146 14.21 -2.83 -7.36
C VAL A 146 13.72 -1.41 -7.05
N TYR A 147 14.47 -0.41 -7.50
CA TYR A 147 14.14 0.99 -7.36
C TYR A 147 13.94 1.61 -8.75
N VAL A 148 12.83 2.31 -8.99
CA VAL A 148 12.61 3.09 -10.22
C VAL A 148 12.60 4.58 -9.90
N PHE A 149 13.58 5.30 -10.45
CA PHE A 149 13.79 6.73 -10.21
C PHE A 149 13.18 7.58 -11.35
N PRO A 150 12.53 8.72 -11.04
CA PRO A 150 11.93 9.63 -12.02
C PRO A 150 12.98 10.50 -12.74
N ARG A 151 13.89 9.87 -13.49
CA ARG A 151 14.99 10.55 -14.20
C ARG A 151 15.31 9.90 -15.54
N VAL A 152 15.90 10.69 -16.45
CA VAL A 152 16.35 10.21 -17.76
C VAL A 152 17.52 9.23 -17.63
N HIS A 153 18.45 9.50 -16.72
CA HIS A 153 19.65 8.70 -16.53
C HIS A 153 19.80 8.28 -15.07
N PHE A 154 19.93 6.97 -14.87
CA PHE A 154 20.29 6.37 -13.61
C PHE A 154 21.74 6.71 -13.25
N LYS A 155 22.03 6.86 -11.96
CA LYS A 155 23.38 7.07 -11.43
C LYS A 155 23.65 6.05 -10.34
N ASP A 156 24.80 5.37 -10.41
CA ASP A 156 25.12 4.23 -9.53
C ASP A 156 25.05 4.58 -8.04
N HIS A 157 25.42 5.80 -7.67
CA HIS A 157 25.38 6.25 -6.28
C HIS A 157 23.97 6.32 -5.68
N PHE A 158 22.90 6.26 -6.48
CA PHE A 158 21.52 6.16 -5.96
C PHE A 158 21.25 4.85 -5.23
N LEU A 159 22.09 3.82 -5.44
CA LEU A 159 22.00 2.56 -4.71
C LEU A 159 22.94 2.53 -3.50
N ASN A 160 23.64 3.62 -3.18
CA ASN A 160 24.51 3.67 -2.00
C ASN A 160 23.67 3.44 -0.73
N GLY A 161 24.05 2.42 0.05
CA GLY A 161 23.34 2.05 1.28
C GLY A 161 22.07 1.23 1.07
N THR A 162 21.71 0.89 -0.17
CA THR A 162 20.64 -0.09 -0.44
C THR A 162 21.12 -1.52 -0.17
N PRO A 163 20.20 -2.49 0.00
CA PRO A 163 20.59 -3.89 0.13
C PRO A 163 21.50 -4.34 -1.01
N VAL A 164 22.52 -5.13 -0.69
CA VAL A 164 23.48 -5.61 -1.69
C VAL A 164 22.75 -6.38 -2.78
N GLY A 165 23.09 -6.08 -4.04
CA GLY A 165 22.48 -6.70 -5.20
C GLY A 165 21.14 -6.09 -5.60
N SER A 166 20.72 -4.96 -5.03
CA SER A 166 19.54 -4.21 -5.48
C SER A 166 19.70 -3.72 -6.91
N LEU A 167 18.59 -3.61 -7.65
CA LEU A 167 18.58 -3.08 -9.01
C LEU A 167 18.05 -1.65 -9.02
N GLY A 168 18.76 -0.75 -9.69
CA GLY A 168 18.33 0.61 -9.96
C GLY A 168 17.91 0.76 -11.42
N LEU A 169 16.71 1.26 -11.63
CA LEU A 169 16.12 1.56 -12.94
C LEU A 169 15.70 3.04 -12.96
N SER A 170 15.56 3.61 -14.14
CA SER A 170 15.11 5.00 -14.26
C SER A 170 14.35 5.23 -15.55
N ASN A 171 13.31 6.05 -15.47
CA ASN A 171 12.67 6.66 -16.62
C ASN A 171 12.12 8.04 -16.23
N ILE A 172 11.68 8.83 -17.21
CA ILE A 172 11.21 10.21 -16.98
C ILE A 172 10.05 10.26 -15.99
N SER A 173 9.16 9.25 -16.01
CA SER A 173 7.94 9.26 -15.22
C SER A 173 8.14 8.77 -13.77
N GLY A 174 9.19 7.98 -13.52
CA GLY A 174 9.43 7.26 -12.28
C GLY A 174 8.55 6.04 -12.07
N TRP A 175 7.61 5.76 -12.98
CA TRP A 175 6.67 4.65 -12.84
C TRP A 175 7.22 3.37 -13.48
N MET A 176 6.75 2.23 -12.99
CA MET A 176 7.01 0.94 -13.63
C MET A 176 6.42 0.92 -15.05
N THR A 177 7.17 0.42 -16.02
CA THR A 177 6.71 0.21 -17.40
C THR A 177 6.91 -1.24 -17.81
N ALA A 178 6.30 -1.64 -18.93
CA ALA A 178 6.42 -2.99 -19.46
C ALA A 178 7.87 -3.38 -19.78
N GLU A 179 8.69 -2.43 -20.24
CA GLU A 179 10.11 -2.65 -20.51
C GLU A 179 10.89 -2.86 -19.21
N LEU A 180 10.70 -1.98 -18.22
CA LEU A 180 11.37 -2.09 -16.92
C LEU A 180 10.96 -3.36 -16.17
N HIS A 181 9.71 -3.79 -16.30
CA HIS A 181 9.24 -5.03 -15.67
C HIS A 181 9.96 -6.26 -16.22
N VAL A 182 10.36 -6.27 -17.50
CA VAL A 182 11.20 -7.36 -18.04
C VAL A 182 12.57 -7.39 -17.36
N ASP A 183 13.14 -6.23 -17.02
CA ASP A 183 14.39 -6.16 -16.27
C ASP A 183 14.21 -6.62 -14.81
N VAL A 184 13.04 -6.36 -14.19
CA VAL A 184 12.66 -6.95 -12.90
C VAL A 184 12.59 -8.49 -13.00
N LEU A 185 12.01 -9.05 -14.05
CA LEU A 185 11.95 -10.49 -14.25
C LEU A 185 13.35 -11.11 -14.42
N LYS A 186 14.24 -10.46 -15.19
CA LYS A 186 15.65 -10.87 -15.31
C LYS A 186 16.35 -10.84 -13.95
N HIS A 187 16.07 -9.82 -13.15
CA HIS A 187 16.63 -9.68 -11.81
C HIS A 187 16.18 -10.82 -10.89
N ILE A 188 14.88 -11.15 -10.88
CA ILE A 188 14.33 -12.29 -10.13
C ILE A 188 14.97 -13.59 -10.63
N GLN A 189 15.08 -13.79 -11.94
CA GLN A 189 15.69 -14.98 -12.52
C GLN A 189 17.14 -15.15 -12.07
N ARG A 190 17.95 -14.08 -12.04
CA ARG A 190 19.34 -14.12 -11.55
C ARG A 190 19.42 -14.52 -10.08
N HIS A 191 18.57 -13.94 -9.23
CA HIS A 191 18.59 -14.20 -7.78
C HIS A 191 17.99 -15.55 -7.38
N THR A 192 17.11 -16.10 -8.20
CA THR A 192 16.45 -17.40 -7.93
C THR A 192 17.07 -18.56 -8.72
N SER A 193 17.91 -18.25 -9.71
CA SER A 193 18.47 -19.19 -10.67
C SER A 193 17.41 -20.13 -11.26
N CYS A 194 16.19 -19.63 -11.50
CA CYS A 194 15.11 -20.45 -12.03
C CYS A 194 15.38 -20.88 -13.48
N THR A 195 14.92 -22.08 -13.80
CA THR A 195 15.00 -22.71 -15.12
C THR A 195 13.70 -23.45 -15.40
N LYS A 196 13.54 -24.00 -16.61
CA LYS A 196 12.37 -24.83 -16.94
C LYS A 196 12.26 -26.09 -16.08
N ASP A 197 13.39 -26.67 -15.70
CA ASP A 197 13.45 -27.90 -14.88
C ASP A 197 13.29 -27.59 -13.38
N ASN A 198 13.59 -26.36 -12.97
CA ASN A 198 13.39 -25.88 -11.61
C ASN A 198 12.64 -24.54 -11.64
N PRO A 199 11.32 -24.55 -11.88
CA PRO A 199 10.55 -23.33 -12.06
C PRO A 199 10.31 -22.56 -10.75
N ILE A 200 9.84 -21.31 -10.89
CA ILE A 200 9.28 -20.50 -9.79
C ILE A 200 7.86 -20.07 -10.11
N LEU A 201 7.08 -19.76 -9.08
CA LEU A 201 5.80 -19.10 -9.17
C LEU A 201 5.94 -17.63 -8.75
N ILE A 202 5.56 -16.70 -9.61
CA ILE A 202 5.40 -15.28 -9.25
C ILE A 202 3.91 -14.98 -9.10
N ILE A 203 3.54 -14.42 -7.95
CA ILE A 203 2.22 -13.85 -7.67
C ILE A 203 2.36 -12.33 -7.65
N CYS A 204 1.67 -11.66 -8.57
CA CYS A 204 1.71 -10.20 -8.71
C CYS A 204 0.34 -9.66 -9.11
N ASP A 205 0.13 -8.35 -9.04
CA ASP A 205 -1.12 -7.77 -9.51
C ASP A 205 -1.20 -7.73 -11.05
N ASN A 206 -2.40 -7.47 -11.56
CA ASN A 206 -2.69 -7.44 -13.00
C ASN A 206 -2.56 -6.02 -13.58
N HIS A 207 -1.55 -5.24 -13.16
CA HIS A 207 -1.28 -3.93 -13.73
C HIS A 207 -0.74 -4.05 -15.16
N GLU A 208 -1.05 -3.07 -16.02
CA GLU A 208 -0.69 -3.11 -17.44
C GLU A 208 0.83 -3.16 -17.68
N SER A 209 1.62 -2.56 -16.78
CA SER A 209 3.09 -2.62 -16.83
C SER A 209 3.64 -4.02 -16.62
N HIS A 210 2.86 -4.97 -16.10
CA HIS A 210 3.31 -6.35 -15.88
C HIS A 210 3.07 -7.23 -17.11
N ILE A 211 2.32 -6.72 -18.08
CA ILE A 211 1.81 -7.50 -19.22
C ILE A 211 2.47 -7.01 -20.49
N SER A 212 3.48 -7.75 -20.95
CA SER A 212 4.08 -7.56 -22.27
C SER A 212 4.41 -8.90 -22.91
N ILE A 213 4.47 -8.94 -24.24
CA ILE A 213 4.87 -10.17 -24.96
C ILE A 213 6.29 -10.59 -24.58
N GLN A 214 7.18 -9.61 -24.34
CA GLN A 214 8.55 -9.86 -23.91
C GLN A 214 8.59 -10.50 -22.52
N ALA A 215 7.77 -10.03 -21.58
CA ALA A 215 7.65 -10.63 -20.25
C ALA A 215 7.13 -12.08 -20.35
N VAL A 216 6.10 -12.33 -21.16
CA VAL A 216 5.56 -13.69 -21.36
C VAL A 216 6.60 -14.65 -21.96
N ILE A 217 7.31 -14.21 -23.00
CA ILE A 217 8.38 -15.01 -23.62
C ILE A 217 9.49 -15.31 -22.61
N PHE A 218 9.95 -14.28 -21.88
CA PHE A 218 10.98 -14.44 -20.86
C PHE A 218 10.56 -15.43 -19.78
N CYS A 219 9.35 -15.28 -19.24
CA CYS A 219 8.80 -16.18 -18.24
C CYS A 219 8.75 -17.63 -18.73
N ARG A 220 8.25 -17.85 -19.95
CA ARG A 220 8.21 -19.17 -20.58
C ARG A 220 9.60 -19.78 -20.74
N ASP A 221 10.58 -18.99 -21.15
CA ASP A 221 11.91 -19.49 -21.50
C ASP A 221 12.77 -19.79 -20.25
N TYR A 222 12.48 -19.17 -19.11
CA TYR A 222 13.21 -19.37 -17.85
C TYR A 222 12.42 -20.11 -16.74
N GLY A 223 11.26 -20.68 -17.07
CA GLY A 223 10.47 -21.46 -16.11
C GLY A 223 9.83 -20.60 -15.00
N ILE A 224 9.39 -19.40 -15.35
CA ILE A 224 8.61 -18.54 -14.45
C ILE A 224 7.14 -18.76 -14.76
N VAL A 225 6.41 -19.33 -13.81
CA VAL A 225 4.95 -19.40 -13.84
C VAL A 225 4.41 -18.13 -13.21
N TYR A 226 3.56 -17.42 -13.93
CA TYR A 226 3.00 -16.15 -13.48
C TYR A 226 1.52 -16.32 -13.14
N LEU A 227 1.13 -15.91 -11.93
CA LEU A 227 -0.26 -15.93 -11.49
C LEU A 227 -0.66 -14.53 -11.05
N SER A 228 -1.57 -13.90 -11.80
CA SER A 228 -2.03 -12.56 -11.46
C SER A 228 -3.16 -12.58 -10.42
N LEU A 229 -3.11 -11.62 -9.51
CA LEU A 229 -4.21 -11.35 -8.58
C LEU A 229 -5.40 -10.77 -9.35
N PRO A 230 -6.64 -11.04 -8.91
CA PRO A 230 -7.80 -10.45 -9.55
C PRO A 230 -7.75 -8.91 -9.52
N PRO A 231 -8.20 -8.25 -10.60
CA PRO A 231 -8.21 -6.79 -10.67
C PRO A 231 -8.89 -6.15 -9.47
N HIS A 232 -8.34 -5.03 -9.00
CA HIS A 232 -8.87 -4.24 -7.87
C HIS A 232 -8.99 -4.98 -6.53
N THR A 233 -8.31 -6.10 -6.33
CA THR A 233 -8.32 -6.84 -5.06
C THR A 233 -7.06 -6.67 -4.21
N SER A 234 -6.06 -5.89 -4.65
CA SER A 234 -4.75 -5.77 -3.98
C SER A 234 -4.85 -5.40 -2.50
N HIS A 235 -5.80 -4.53 -2.13
CA HIS A 235 -6.05 -4.14 -0.73
C HIS A 235 -6.47 -5.29 0.22
N LYS A 236 -6.78 -6.48 -0.31
CA LYS A 236 -7.15 -7.68 0.45
C LYS A 236 -6.30 -8.89 0.11
N LEU A 237 -5.92 -9.05 -1.16
CA LEU A 237 -5.26 -10.27 -1.64
C LEU A 237 -3.76 -10.11 -1.91
N GLN A 238 -3.23 -8.89 -2.03
CA GLN A 238 -1.80 -8.68 -2.28
C GLN A 238 -1.03 -8.73 -0.95
N PRO A 239 -0.26 -9.80 -0.67
CA PRO A 239 0.40 -9.98 0.62
C PRO A 239 1.30 -8.81 1.01
N LEU A 240 2.13 -8.31 0.09
CA LEU A 240 3.01 -7.17 0.37
C LEU A 240 2.24 -5.91 0.82
N ASN A 241 1.10 -5.61 0.21
CA ASN A 241 0.24 -4.49 0.60
C ASN A 241 -0.38 -4.68 1.99
N VAL A 242 -0.85 -5.89 2.31
CA VAL A 242 -1.60 -6.17 3.53
C VAL A 242 -0.69 -6.34 4.75
N SER A 243 0.53 -6.88 4.58
CA SER A 243 1.40 -7.21 5.72
C SER A 243 2.74 -6.47 5.74
N VAL A 244 3.36 -6.15 4.60
CA VAL A 244 4.76 -5.69 4.58
C VAL A 244 4.88 -4.17 4.42
N PHE A 245 4.18 -3.58 3.45
CA PHE A 245 4.35 -2.17 3.09
C PHE A 245 3.87 -1.19 4.15
N GLY A 246 2.86 -1.55 4.96
CA GLY A 246 2.43 -0.73 6.08
C GLY A 246 3.55 -0.52 7.12
N PRO A 247 4.06 -1.60 7.75
CA PRO A 247 5.19 -1.54 8.68
C PRO A 247 6.46 -0.94 8.05
N PHE A 248 6.78 -1.32 6.80
CA PHE A 248 7.93 -0.79 6.06
C PHE A 248 7.88 0.74 5.96
N LYS A 249 6.78 1.32 5.47
CA LYS A 249 6.62 2.79 5.35
C LYS A 249 6.66 3.47 6.70
N SER A 250 6.06 2.86 7.73
CA SER A 250 6.08 3.41 9.08
C SER A 250 7.51 3.51 9.63
N ARG A 251 8.30 2.43 9.48
CA ARG A 251 9.68 2.42 9.94
C ARG A 251 10.55 3.37 9.12
N LEU A 252 10.37 3.38 7.80
CA LEU A 252 11.09 4.28 6.91
C LEU A 252 10.88 5.74 7.29
N LYS A 253 9.63 6.14 7.56
CA LYS A 253 9.31 7.48 8.07
C LYS A 253 10.07 7.81 9.35
N THR A 254 10.18 6.90 10.32
CA THR A 254 10.98 7.14 11.53
C THR A 254 12.46 7.33 11.20
N VAL A 255 13.06 6.40 10.44
CA VAL A 255 14.50 6.44 10.10
C VAL A 255 14.86 7.70 9.33
N PHE A 256 14.01 8.12 8.40
CA PHE A 256 14.25 9.31 7.59
C PHE A 256 14.24 10.58 8.44
N ASN A 257 13.30 10.68 9.38
CA ASN A 257 13.26 11.79 10.34
C ASN A 257 14.49 11.79 11.27
N ASP A 258 14.92 10.63 11.78
CA ASP A 258 16.13 10.52 12.61
C ASP A 258 17.39 10.95 11.83
N TRP A 259 17.47 10.56 10.55
CA TRP A 259 18.58 10.95 9.68
C TRP A 259 18.61 12.46 9.44
N HIS A 260 17.48 13.10 9.14
CA HIS A 260 17.38 14.55 8.96
C HIS A 260 17.83 15.32 10.21
N ILE A 261 17.40 14.89 11.40
CA ILE A 261 17.78 15.53 12.66
C ILE A 261 19.29 15.44 12.89
N ARG A 262 19.91 14.30 12.56
CA ARG A 262 21.34 14.02 12.81
C ARG A 262 22.28 14.63 11.75
N ASN A 263 21.81 14.82 10.53
CA ASN A 263 22.62 15.27 9.39
C ASN A 263 22.24 16.68 8.95
N PHE A 264 21.80 17.48 9.92
CA PHE A 264 21.40 18.87 9.71
C PHE A 264 22.47 19.66 8.94
N GLY A 265 22.09 20.23 7.79
CA GLY A 265 22.96 21.05 6.95
C GLY A 265 23.75 20.30 5.85
N LEU A 266 23.86 18.97 5.93
CA LEU A 266 24.54 18.16 4.88
C LEU A 266 23.70 17.98 3.61
N GLU A 267 22.39 18.22 3.69
CA GLU A 267 21.44 18.17 2.56
C GLU A 267 21.77 19.18 1.46
N LYS A 268 22.43 20.30 1.81
CA LYS A 268 22.93 21.28 0.84
C LYS A 268 24.24 20.85 0.16
N LEU A 269 24.99 19.94 0.78
CA LEU A 269 26.30 19.48 0.30
C LEU A 269 26.19 18.22 -0.57
N TYR A 270 25.11 17.44 -0.41
CA TYR A 270 24.86 16.23 -1.19
C TYR A 270 23.38 16.13 -1.63
N PRO A 271 22.97 16.89 -2.65
CA PRO A 271 21.60 16.83 -3.20
C PRO A 271 21.24 15.50 -3.89
N SER A 272 22.15 14.50 -3.83
CA SER A 272 22.04 13.21 -4.52
C SER A 272 22.11 11.99 -3.58
N ILE A 273 22.05 12.20 -2.25
CA ILE A 273 21.98 11.12 -1.24
C ILE A 273 20.53 10.78 -0.86
N ILE A 274 19.55 11.48 -1.46
CA ILE A 274 18.13 11.24 -1.25
C ILE A 274 17.48 10.76 -2.55
#